data_AF-F7SBT2-F1
#
_entry.id   AF-F7SBT2-F1
#
_cell.length_a   1.000
_cell.length_b   1.000
_cell.length_c   1.000
_cell.angle_alpha   90.00
_cell.angle_beta   90.00
_cell.angle_gamma   90.00
#
_symmetry.space_group_name_H-M   'P 1'
#
loop_
_entity.id
_entity.type
_entity.pdbx_description
1 polymer ?
#
loop_
_entity_poly.entity_id
_entity_poly.type
_entity_poly.pdbx_seq_one_letter_code
_entity_poly.pdbx_strand_id
1 'polypeptide(L)'
;PHPEDLTPAATHGALGFKPRARAFVLNEGMAQAGQSRDQAFGRVTSSNVYRNETADGALTLWMPCLHAAEAVEARTASFIAARDGQTEPPLGVFNRSRVGHWLKAMDEQFAGVKSWMP
;
A
#
# COMPACT_ATOMS: atom_id res chain seq x y z
N PRO A 1 11.78 4.28 1.88
CA PRO A 1 10.85 4.77 2.93
C PRO A 1 11.63 5.51 4.01
N HIS A 2 11.15 6.69 4.40
CA HIS A 2 11.87 7.54 5.32
C HIS A 2 11.00 8.02 6.49
N PRO A 3 11.54 8.20 7.69
CA PRO A 3 10.76 8.70 8.83
C PRO A 3 10.11 10.06 8.59
N GLU A 4 10.72 10.94 7.77
CA GLU A 4 10.15 12.22 7.36
C GLU A 4 8.81 12.11 6.60
N ASP A 5 8.51 10.94 6.00
CA ASP A 5 7.22 10.66 5.37
C ASP A 5 6.06 10.72 6.39
N LEU A 6 6.35 10.64 7.69
CA LEU A 6 5.37 10.74 8.79
C LEU A 6 5.09 12.18 9.25
N THR A 7 5.78 13.17 8.68
CA THR A 7 5.61 14.59 9.05
C THR A 7 4.15 15.06 8.97
N PRO A 8 3.36 14.69 7.94
CA PRO A 8 1.95 15.07 7.89
C PRO A 8 1.15 14.51 9.07
N ALA A 9 1.35 13.24 9.43
CA ALA A 9 0.67 12.61 10.57
C ALA A 9 1.01 13.32 11.88
N ALA A 10 2.29 13.62 12.11
CA ALA A 10 2.74 14.35 13.30
C ALA A 10 2.15 15.78 13.36
N THR A 11 2.16 16.50 12.24
CA THR A 11 1.67 17.88 12.15
C THR A 11 0.16 17.95 12.38
N HIS A 12 -0.60 17.08 11.72
CA HIS A 12 -2.05 17.02 11.90
C HIS A 12 -2.43 16.61 13.33
N GLY A 13 -1.73 15.62 13.89
CA GLY A 13 -1.92 15.21 15.29
C GLY A 13 -1.65 16.35 16.28
N ALA A 14 -0.59 17.14 16.07
CA ALA A 14 -0.27 18.31 16.89
C ALA A 14 -1.34 19.41 16.80
N LEU A 15 -2.02 19.53 15.66
CA LEU A 15 -3.15 20.44 15.46
C LEU A 15 -4.48 19.87 15.99
N GLY A 16 -4.47 18.70 16.63
CA GLY A 16 -5.66 18.06 17.20
C GLY A 16 -6.51 17.29 16.20
N PHE A 17 -6.07 17.16 14.95
CA PHE A 17 -6.78 16.37 13.95
C PHE A 17 -6.52 14.86 14.18
N LYS A 18 -7.45 14.21 14.90
CA LYS A 18 -7.39 12.78 15.25
C LYS A 18 -8.68 12.05 14.88
N PRO A 19 -8.92 11.74 13.60
CA PRO A 19 -10.07 10.93 13.21
C PRO A 19 -9.97 9.50 13.77
N ARG A 20 -11.12 8.85 13.96
CA ARG A 20 -11.16 7.44 14.40
C ARG A 20 -10.61 6.47 13.34
N ALA A 21 -10.83 6.75 12.07
CA ALA A 21 -10.33 5.95 10.95
C ALA A 21 -8.96 6.49 10.51
N ARG A 22 -7.88 5.86 11.01
CA ARG A 22 -6.49 6.19 10.66
C ARG A 22 -5.75 4.93 10.26
N ALA A 23 -4.96 5.00 9.20
CA ALA A 23 -4.08 3.92 8.80
C ALA A 23 -2.79 4.44 8.17
N PHE A 24 -1.69 3.72 8.38
CA PHE A 24 -0.47 3.82 7.59
C PHE A 24 -0.49 2.74 6.52
N VAL A 25 -0.35 3.14 5.26
CA VAL A 25 -0.19 2.21 4.14
C VAL A 25 1.28 2.09 3.80
N LEU A 26 1.86 0.93 4.07
CA LEU A 26 3.27 0.63 3.81
C LEU A 26 3.38 -0.13 2.48
N ASN A 27 3.93 0.54 1.47
CA ASN A 27 4.07 -0.01 0.11
C ASN A 27 5.26 -0.98 0.01
N GLU A 28 4.99 -2.28 -0.06
CA GLU A 28 6.02 -3.31 -0.21
C GLU A 28 6.83 -3.17 -1.51
N GLY A 29 6.27 -2.52 -2.54
CA GLY A 29 7.00 -2.18 -3.78
C GLY A 29 8.19 -1.24 -3.57
N MET A 30 8.33 -0.62 -2.39
CA MET A 30 9.50 0.20 -2.03
C MET A 30 10.68 -0.64 -1.49
N ALA A 31 10.48 -1.92 -1.18
CA ALA A 31 11.55 -2.80 -0.74
C ALA A 31 12.50 -3.13 -1.90
N GLN A 32 13.80 -3.11 -1.65
CA GLN A 32 14.79 -3.51 -2.67
C GLN A 32 14.77 -5.03 -2.89
N ALA A 33 15.28 -5.46 -4.04
CA ALA A 33 15.41 -6.89 -4.32
C ALA A 33 16.25 -7.60 -3.24
N GLY A 34 15.70 -8.67 -2.66
CA GLY A 34 16.34 -9.42 -1.57
C GLY A 34 16.15 -8.82 -0.17
N GLN A 35 15.53 -7.64 -0.05
CA GLN A 35 15.18 -7.02 1.23
C GLN A 35 13.77 -7.42 1.65
N SER A 36 13.57 -7.76 2.93
CA SER A 36 12.22 -7.99 3.46
C SER A 36 11.48 -6.67 3.67
N ARG A 37 10.14 -6.71 3.66
CA ARG A 37 9.31 -5.52 3.95
C ARG A 37 9.62 -4.90 5.31
N ASP A 38 9.87 -5.73 6.32
CA ASP A 38 10.18 -5.25 7.68
C ASP A 38 11.53 -4.53 7.73
N GLN A 39 12.52 -5.02 6.97
CA GLN A 39 13.81 -4.34 6.83
C GLN A 39 13.66 -3.00 6.10
N ALA A 40 12.87 -2.97 5.02
CA ALA A 40 12.66 -1.76 4.22
C ALA A 40 11.95 -0.64 5.01
N PHE A 41 11.00 -1.00 5.87
CA PHE A 41 10.22 -0.05 6.67
C PHE A 41 10.70 0.10 8.11
N GLY A 42 11.76 -0.61 8.54
CA GLY A 42 12.21 -0.65 9.93
C GLY A 42 12.48 0.73 10.55
N ARG A 43 13.01 1.69 9.76
CA ARG A 43 13.22 3.07 10.23
C ARG A 43 11.91 3.81 10.48
N VAL A 44 10.90 3.59 9.63
CA VAL A 44 9.55 4.18 9.77
C VAL A 44 8.84 3.58 10.97
N THR A 45 8.81 2.25 11.07
CA THR A 45 8.09 1.53 12.13
C THR A 45 8.73 1.71 13.51
N SER A 46 10.04 1.97 13.57
CA SER A 46 10.75 2.28 14.82
C SER A 46 10.61 3.74 15.27
N SER A 47 10.05 4.63 14.44
CA SER A 47 9.90 6.03 14.79
C SER A 47 8.85 6.25 15.89
N ASN A 48 9.05 7.27 16.72
CA ASN A 48 8.10 7.60 17.79
C ASN A 48 6.73 8.01 17.23
N VAL A 49 6.70 8.71 16.10
CA VAL A 49 5.43 9.13 15.45
C VAL A 49 4.60 7.90 15.09
N TYR A 50 5.20 6.93 14.38
CA TYR A 50 4.51 5.70 14.00
C TYR A 50 4.01 4.92 15.22
N ARG A 51 4.87 4.72 16.22
CA ARG A 51 4.53 3.97 17.43
C ARG A 51 3.41 4.65 18.23
N ASN A 52 3.45 5.97 18.36
CA ASN A 52 2.42 6.72 19.09
C ASN A 52 1.07 6.65 18.36
N GLU A 53 1.05 6.86 17.05
CA GLU A 53 -0.18 6.82 16.27
C GLU A 53 -0.79 5.41 16.25
N THR A 54 0.03 4.36 16.13
CA THR A 54 -0.46 2.96 16.17
C THR A 54 -0.93 2.55 17.57
N ALA A 55 -0.26 3.00 18.64
CA ALA A 55 -0.74 2.84 20.01
C ALA A 55 -2.07 3.58 20.27
N ASP A 56 -2.30 4.70 19.56
CA ASP A 56 -3.53 5.49 19.60
C ASP A 56 -4.62 4.96 18.64
N GLY A 57 -4.42 3.76 18.07
CA GLY A 57 -5.42 3.04 17.28
C GLY A 57 -5.32 3.21 15.76
N ALA A 58 -4.27 3.85 15.23
CA ALA A 58 -4.01 3.81 13.79
C ALA A 58 -3.63 2.40 13.34
N LEU A 59 -4.19 1.93 12.23
CA LEU A 59 -3.90 0.60 11.68
C LEU A 59 -2.64 0.61 10.81
N THR A 60 -1.95 -0.52 10.77
CA THR A 60 -0.88 -0.78 9.79
C THR A 60 -1.43 -1.63 8.67
N LEU A 61 -1.38 -1.13 7.44
CA LEU A 61 -1.79 -1.85 6.24
C LEU A 61 -0.58 -2.05 5.33
N TRP A 62 -0.38 -3.28 4.86
CA TRP A 62 0.67 -3.57 3.89
C TRP A 62 0.06 -3.56 2.49
N MET A 63 0.58 -2.70 1.60
CA MET A 63 0.21 -2.74 0.19
C MET A 63 1.18 -3.69 -0.53
N PRO A 64 0.72 -4.86 -1.02
CA PRO A 64 1.58 -5.84 -1.66
C PRO A 64 2.28 -5.27 -2.90
N CYS A 65 3.44 -5.81 -3.24
CA CYS A 65 4.16 -5.40 -4.45
C CYS A 65 3.46 -5.92 -5.72
N LEU A 66 3.13 -5.01 -6.65
CA LEU A 66 2.63 -5.37 -7.97
C LEU A 66 3.79 -5.57 -8.94
N HIS A 67 4.24 -6.81 -9.12
CA HIS A 67 5.32 -7.16 -10.07
C HIS A 67 4.99 -6.94 -11.55
N ALA A 68 3.75 -6.57 -11.88
CA ALA A 68 3.32 -6.21 -13.23
C ALA A 68 3.03 -4.71 -13.39
N ALA A 69 3.43 -3.87 -12.42
CA ALA A 69 3.08 -2.44 -12.38
C ALA A 69 3.45 -1.71 -13.67
N GLU A 70 4.71 -1.81 -14.10
CA GLU A 70 5.20 -1.18 -15.34
C GLU A 70 4.37 -1.58 -16.56
N ALA A 71 4.00 -2.85 -16.67
CA ALA A 71 3.21 -3.33 -17.81
C ALA A 71 1.77 -2.78 -17.80
N VAL A 72 1.18 -2.60 -16.62
CA VAL A 72 -0.14 -1.97 -16.43
C VAL A 72 -0.07 -0.48 -16.74
N GLU A 73 0.93 0.22 -16.20
CA GLU A 73 1.16 1.65 -16.41
C GLU A 73 1.40 2.00 -17.88
N ALA A 74 2.20 1.19 -18.58
CA ALA A 74 2.47 1.36 -20.01
C ALA A 74 1.21 1.31 -20.89
N ARG A 75 0.10 0.77 -20.38
CA ARG A 75 -1.22 0.71 -21.06
C ARG A 75 -2.20 1.73 -20.50
N THR A 76 -1.81 2.49 -19.49
CA THR A 76 -2.67 3.44 -18.76
C THR A 76 -4.00 2.79 -18.36
N ALA A 77 -3.93 1.52 -17.96
CA ALA A 77 -5.11 0.69 -17.72
C ALA A 77 -5.45 0.64 -16.24
N SER A 78 -6.74 0.48 -15.92
CA SER A 78 -7.15 0.09 -14.58
C SER A 78 -6.65 -1.33 -14.27
N PHE A 79 -6.45 -1.65 -12.99
CA PHE A 79 -6.03 -2.99 -12.58
C PHE A 79 -7.05 -4.08 -12.98
N ILE A 80 -8.35 -3.75 -13.00
CA ILE A 80 -9.40 -4.67 -13.44
C ILE A 80 -9.31 -4.93 -14.94
N ALA A 81 -9.20 -3.88 -15.76
CA ALA A 81 -9.04 -4.02 -17.21
C ALA A 81 -7.76 -4.80 -17.55
N ALA A 82 -6.67 -4.53 -16.83
CA ALA A 82 -5.41 -5.26 -16.93
C ALA A 82 -5.57 -6.76 -16.61
N ARG A 83 -6.22 -7.11 -15.50
CA ARG A 83 -6.53 -8.50 -15.11
C ARG A 83 -7.35 -9.21 -16.20
N ASP A 84 -8.37 -8.54 -16.71
CA ASP A 84 -9.35 -9.12 -17.63
C ASP A 84 -8.88 -9.12 -19.10
N GLY A 85 -7.70 -8.55 -19.38
CA GLY A 85 -7.13 -8.50 -20.72
C GLY A 85 -7.80 -7.48 -21.64
N GLN A 86 -8.44 -6.47 -21.07
CA GLN A 86 -9.18 -5.40 -21.76
C GLN A 86 -8.29 -4.18 -22.06
N THR A 87 -6.98 -4.39 -22.17
CA THR A 87 -6.01 -3.35 -22.53
C THR A 87 -5.63 -3.47 -23.99
N GLU A 88 -5.12 -2.39 -24.60
CA GLU A 88 -4.63 -2.42 -25.99
C GLU A 88 -3.13 -2.05 -26.03
N PRO A 89 -2.22 -2.97 -26.42
CA PRO A 89 -2.48 -4.40 -26.62
C PRO A 89 -2.77 -5.13 -25.29
N PRO A 90 -3.43 -6.30 -25.30
CA PRO A 90 -3.69 -7.06 -24.09
C PRO A 90 -2.42 -7.38 -23.31
N LEU A 91 -2.50 -7.41 -21.98
CA LEU A 91 -1.42 -7.96 -21.17
C LEU A 91 -1.25 -9.46 -21.41
N GLY A 92 0.00 -9.91 -21.43
CA GLY A 92 0.33 -11.33 -21.48
C GLY A 92 -0.24 -12.09 -20.28
N VAL A 93 -0.54 -13.38 -20.47
CA VAL A 93 -1.23 -14.24 -19.49
C VAL A 93 -0.60 -14.22 -18.09
N PHE A 94 0.73 -14.16 -18.01
CA PHE A 94 1.45 -14.10 -16.72
C PHE A 94 1.24 -12.77 -16.00
N ASN A 95 1.29 -11.64 -16.70
CA ASN A 95 1.04 -10.33 -16.11
C ASN A 95 -0.41 -10.22 -15.63
N ARG A 96 -1.37 -10.72 -16.42
CA ARG A 96 -2.79 -10.78 -15.98
C ARG A 96 -2.95 -11.61 -14.70
N SER A 97 -2.31 -12.78 -14.64
CA SER A 97 -2.32 -13.62 -13.45
C SER A 97 -1.71 -12.91 -12.23
N ARG A 98 -0.57 -12.23 -12.39
CA ARG A 98 0.07 -11.43 -11.33
C ARG A 98 -0.84 -10.31 -10.83
N VAL A 99 -1.50 -9.58 -11.73
CA VAL A 99 -2.48 -8.54 -11.36
C VAL A 99 -3.65 -9.15 -10.60
N GLY A 100 -4.18 -10.31 -11.04
CA GLY A 100 -5.25 -11.01 -10.34
C GLY A 100 -4.88 -11.44 -8.91
N HIS A 101 -3.69 -12.02 -8.73
CA HIS A 101 -3.19 -12.38 -7.39
C HIS A 101 -2.96 -11.15 -6.52
N TRP A 102 -2.42 -10.08 -7.08
CA TRP A 102 -2.20 -8.83 -6.37
C TRP A 102 -3.51 -8.19 -5.91
N LEU A 103 -4.55 -8.17 -6.76
CA LEU A 103 -5.88 -7.68 -6.39
C LEU A 103 -6.48 -8.46 -5.21
N LYS A 104 -6.35 -9.78 -5.23
CA LYS A 104 -6.80 -10.61 -4.10
C LYS A 104 -6.03 -10.30 -2.81
N ALA A 105 -4.71 -10.15 -2.91
CA ALA A 105 -3.88 -9.80 -1.76
C ALA A 105 -4.20 -8.39 -1.22
N MET A 106 -4.51 -7.43 -2.10
CA MET A 106 -5.02 -6.10 -1.72
C MET A 106 -6.32 -6.21 -0.94
N ASP A 107 -7.30 -6.97 -1.43
CA ASP A 107 -8.58 -7.18 -0.73
C ASP A 107 -8.37 -7.76 0.68
N GLU A 108 -7.45 -8.72 0.82
CA GLU A 108 -7.11 -9.33 2.12
C GLU A 108 -6.44 -8.33 3.07
N GLN A 109 -5.45 -7.57 2.59
CA GLN A 109 -4.73 -6.59 3.43
C GLN A 109 -5.60 -5.41 3.87
N PHE A 110 -6.55 -4.99 3.02
CA PHE A 110 -7.43 -3.84 3.28
C PHE A 110 -8.80 -4.24 3.87
N ALA A 111 -9.03 -5.53 4.14
CA ALA A 111 -10.29 -6.01 4.70
C ALA A 111 -10.69 -5.28 6.01
N GLY A 112 -9.72 -4.99 6.88
CA GLY A 112 -9.95 -4.30 8.15
C GLY A 112 -10.42 -2.85 8.04
N VAL A 113 -10.30 -2.25 6.86
CA VAL A 113 -10.71 -0.86 6.59
C VAL A 113 -11.81 -0.76 5.55
N LYS A 114 -12.34 -1.90 5.08
CA LYS A 114 -13.37 -1.93 4.03
C LYS A 114 -14.61 -1.10 4.39
N SER A 115 -14.98 -1.06 5.67
CA SER A 115 -16.14 -0.29 6.16
C SER A 115 -15.89 1.21 6.29
N TRP A 116 -14.66 1.70 6.04
CA TRP A 116 -14.35 3.13 6.10
C TRP A 116 -14.65 3.84 4.77
N MET A 117 -14.76 3.08 3.70
CA MET A 117 -15.10 3.58 2.37
C MET A 117 -16.60 3.37 2.11
N PRO A 118 -17.28 4.35 1.49
CA PRO A 118 -18.70 4.28 1.17
C PRO A 118 -19.03 3.18 0.15
#